data_AF-A0A3N1CML6-F1
#
_entry.id   AF-A0A3N1CML6-F1
#
_cell.length_a   1.000
_cell.length_b   1.000
_cell.length_c   1.000
_cell.angle_alpha   90.00
_cell.angle_beta   90.00
_cell.angle_gamma   90.00
#
_symmetry.space_group_name_H-M   'P 1'
#
loop_
_entity.id
_entity.type
_entity.pdbx_description
1 polymer ?
#
loop_
_entity_poly.entity_id
_entity_poly.type
_entity_poly.pdbx_seq_one_letter_code
_entity_poly.pdbx_strand_id
1 'polypeptide(L)'
;MLSDPNAIPPADRIMSAWIAGVAARWAPHTCPEDDALKAAIAELHEVATDRTETLRTDLLGKAAGLNRGHAQYRLEAGGVEMGHAARADLLMKAGGDPAVAELWMEEGRRRARPVMPPQH
;
A
#
# COMPACT_ATOMS: atom_id res chain seq x y z
N MET A 1 22.51 23.60 3.03
CA MET A 1 21.73 22.79 2.08
C MET A 1 20.47 22.33 2.79
N LEU A 2 19.32 22.90 2.45
CA LEU A 2 18.02 22.46 2.96
C LEU A 2 17.65 21.18 2.20
N SER A 3 17.65 20.04 2.89
CA SER A 3 17.04 18.82 2.36
C SER A 3 15.56 19.11 2.10
N ASP A 4 15.09 18.81 0.89
CA ASP A 4 13.67 18.92 0.53
C ASP A 4 12.84 18.12 1.56
N PRO A 5 11.92 18.75 2.31
CA PRO A 5 11.10 18.05 3.31
C PRO A 5 10.19 16.97 2.68
N ASN A 6 10.05 16.93 1.36
CA ASN A 6 9.33 15.89 0.62
C ASN A 6 10.22 14.77 0.07
N ALA A 7 11.54 14.82 0.30
CA ALA A 7 12.44 13.79 -0.18
C ALA A 7 12.31 12.51 0.67
N ILE A 8 11.45 11.59 0.22
CA ILE A 8 11.40 10.23 0.77
C ILE A 8 12.81 9.61 0.63
N PRO A 9 13.42 9.12 1.73
CA PRO A 9 14.73 8.47 1.70
C PRO A 9 14.78 7.36 0.63
N PRO A 10 15.89 7.18 -0.09
CA PRO A 10 16.00 6.12 -1.10
C PRO A 10 15.68 4.71 -0.56
N ALA A 11 16.06 4.42 0.69
CA ALA A 11 15.74 3.16 1.36
C ALA A 11 14.24 2.93 1.51
N ASP A 12 13.49 3.96 1.91
CA ASP A 12 12.03 3.91 2.06
C ASP A 12 11.32 3.66 0.73
N ARG A 13 11.89 4.14 -0.39
CA ARG A 13 11.33 3.88 -1.74
C ARG A 13 11.47 2.41 -2.12
N ILE A 14 12.64 1.82 -1.88
CA ILE A 14 12.90 0.40 -2.17
C ILE A 14 12.01 -0.47 -1.27
N MET A 15 11.95 -0.16 0.02
CA MET A 15 11.09 -0.85 0.98
C MET A 15 9.61 -0.76 0.57
N SER A 16 9.13 0.43 0.21
CA SER A 16 7.76 0.62 -0.28
C SER A 16 7.48 -0.24 -1.52
N ALA A 17 8.44 -0.39 -2.44
CA ALA A 17 8.28 -1.23 -3.62
C ALA A 17 8.20 -2.72 -3.26
N TRP A 18 9.02 -3.19 -2.32
CA TRP A 18 8.95 -4.57 -1.82
C TRP A 18 7.63 -4.85 -1.10
N ILE A 19 7.20 -3.97 -0.20
CA ILE A 19 5.90 -4.06 0.48
C ILE A 19 4.77 -4.21 -0.54
N ALA A 20 4.76 -3.36 -1.58
CA ALA A 20 3.75 -3.42 -2.63
C ALA A 20 3.80 -4.74 -3.42
N GLY A 21 5.01 -5.24 -3.73
CA GLY A 21 5.21 -6.51 -4.43
C GLY A 21 4.75 -7.72 -3.61
N VAL A 22 5.10 -7.78 -2.33
CA VAL A 22 4.69 -8.85 -1.41
C VAL A 22 3.16 -8.85 -1.28
N ALA A 23 2.55 -7.68 -1.03
CA ALA A 23 1.10 -7.58 -0.94
C ALA A 23 0.41 -8.01 -2.23
N ALA A 24 0.90 -7.61 -3.40
CA ALA A 24 0.32 -7.99 -4.68
C ALA A 24 0.42 -9.50 -4.97
N ARG A 25 1.49 -10.15 -4.52
CA ARG A 25 1.69 -11.60 -4.67
C ARG A 25 0.78 -12.41 -3.76
N TRP A 26 0.64 -12.01 -2.50
CA TRP A 26 -0.19 -12.72 -1.52
C TRP A 26 -1.69 -12.41 -1.66
N ALA A 27 -2.03 -11.21 -2.12
CA ALA A 27 -3.41 -10.76 -2.27
C ALA A 27 -3.66 -10.23 -3.70
N PRO A 28 -3.55 -11.08 -4.75
CA PRO A 28 -3.79 -10.64 -6.12
C PRO A 28 -5.26 -10.26 -6.34
N HIS A 29 -6.18 -10.96 -5.67
CA HIS A 29 -7.63 -10.77 -5.79
C HIS A 29 -8.37 -10.84 -4.46
N THR A 30 -7.86 -11.61 -3.49
CA THR A 30 -8.47 -11.83 -2.17
C THR A 30 -7.39 -11.82 -1.10
N CYS A 31 -7.74 -11.39 0.12
CA CYS A 31 -6.83 -11.45 1.25
C CYS A 31 -6.66 -12.93 1.66
N PRO A 32 -5.43 -13.41 1.92
CA PRO A 32 -5.23 -14.76 2.42
C PRO A 32 -5.85 -14.94 3.83
N GLU A 33 -6.10 -16.19 4.19
CA GLU A 33 -6.69 -16.60 5.47
C GLU A 33 -5.77 -17.56 6.23
N ASP A 34 -6.05 -17.76 7.52
CA ASP A 34 -5.38 -18.71 8.41
C ASP A 34 -3.85 -18.72 8.33
N ASP A 35 -3.24 -19.85 8.00
CA ASP A 35 -1.79 -20.00 7.98
C ASP A 35 -1.14 -19.26 6.81
N ALA A 36 -1.85 -19.11 5.68
CA ALA A 36 -1.39 -18.29 4.57
C ALA A 36 -1.37 -16.80 4.97
N LEU A 37 -2.33 -16.35 5.78
CA LEU A 37 -2.32 -15.00 6.33
C LEU A 37 -1.12 -14.78 7.25
N LYS A 38 -0.83 -15.74 8.15
CA LYS A 38 0.34 -15.65 9.04
C LYS A 38 1.64 -15.59 8.25
N ALA A 39 1.79 -16.42 7.22
CA ALA A 39 2.97 -16.43 6.35
C ALA A 39 3.12 -15.09 5.59
N ALA A 40 2.02 -14.57 5.05
CA ALA A 40 2.01 -13.29 4.36
C ALA A 40 2.39 -12.12 5.29
N ILE A 41 1.87 -12.11 6.52
CA ILE A 41 2.21 -11.10 7.54
C ILE A 41 3.70 -11.20 7.92
N ALA A 42 4.21 -12.42 8.13
CA ALA A 42 5.62 -12.63 8.47
C ALA A 42 6.56 -12.10 7.37
N GLU A 43 6.26 -12.39 6.10
CA GLU A 43 7.06 -11.86 4.99
C GLU A 43 6.93 -10.33 4.87
N LEU A 44 5.74 -9.77 5.09
CA LEU A 44 5.56 -8.31 5.13
C LEU A 44 6.38 -7.67 6.25
N HIS A 45 6.46 -8.30 7.42
CA HIS A 45 7.30 -7.83 8.51
C HIS A 45 8.78 -7.90 8.16
N GLU A 46 9.24 -8.97 7.51
CA GLU A 46 10.62 -9.10 7.06
C GLU A 46 11.02 -7.95 6.12
N VAL A 47 10.19 -7.65 5.12
CA VAL A 47 10.51 -6.57 4.15
C VAL A 47 10.27 -5.17 4.70
N ALA A 48 9.34 -5.00 5.65
CA ALA A 48 9.00 -3.70 6.24
C ALA A 48 9.80 -3.37 7.50
N THR A 49 10.71 -4.24 7.94
CA THR A 49 11.59 -3.96 9.06
C THR A 49 12.86 -3.30 8.55
N ASP A 50 13.22 -2.16 9.12
CA ASP A 50 14.44 -1.46 8.73
C ASP A 50 15.70 -2.01 9.43
N ARG A 51 16.85 -1.39 9.17
CA ARG A 51 18.15 -1.82 9.73
C ARG A 51 18.25 -1.66 11.25
N THR A 52 17.34 -0.92 11.86
CA THR A 52 17.25 -0.74 13.31
C THR A 52 16.28 -1.71 13.96
N GLU A 53 15.80 -2.72 13.21
CA GLU A 53 14.79 -3.68 13.64
C GLU A 53 13.43 -3.02 13.96
N THR A 54 13.21 -1.81 13.42
CA THR A 54 11.93 -1.12 13.55
C THR A 54 11.01 -1.53 12.42
N LEU A 55 9.84 -2.08 12.76
CA LEU A 55 8.77 -2.31 11.80
C LEU A 55 8.21 -0.97 11.32
N ARG A 56 8.30 -0.70 10.01
CA ARG A 56 7.81 0.51 9.35
C ARG A 56 6.30 0.44 9.11
N THR A 57 5.54 0.51 10.20
CA THR A 57 4.07 0.55 10.19
C THR A 57 3.53 1.75 9.41
N ASP A 58 4.29 2.86 9.33
CA ASP A 58 4.00 4.03 8.50
C ASP A 58 4.02 3.69 6.99
N LEU A 59 5.01 2.90 6.53
CA LEU A 59 5.10 2.50 5.13
C LEU A 59 4.03 1.47 4.76
N LEU A 60 3.72 0.54 5.67
CA LEU A 60 2.60 -0.38 5.54
C LEU A 60 1.26 0.38 5.46
N GLY A 61 1.05 1.34 6.35
CA GLY A 61 -0.14 2.20 6.38
C GLY A 61 -0.29 3.02 5.10
N LYS A 62 0.80 3.67 4.65
CA LYS A 62 0.84 4.39 3.37
C LYS A 62 0.45 3.50 2.19
N ALA A 63 1.01 2.30 2.10
CA ALA A 63 0.68 1.36 1.02
C ALA A 63 -0.79 0.91 1.11
N ALA A 64 -1.31 0.68 2.32
CA ALA A 64 -2.71 0.33 2.54
C ALA A 64 -3.64 1.46 2.08
N GLY A 65 -3.35 2.70 2.47
CA GLY A 65 -4.08 3.90 2.05
C GLY A 65 -4.14 4.07 0.55
N LEU A 66 -3.00 3.95 -0.14
CA LEU A 66 -2.94 4.04 -1.60
C LEU A 66 -3.81 2.98 -2.29
N ASN A 67 -3.73 1.72 -1.83
CA ASN A 67 -4.54 0.63 -2.39
C ASN A 67 -6.03 0.82 -2.10
N ARG A 68 -6.39 1.22 -0.88
CA ARG A 68 -7.78 1.47 -0.50
C ARG A 68 -8.40 2.61 -1.29
N GLY A 69 -7.66 3.71 -1.45
CA GLY A 69 -8.08 4.85 -2.27
C GLY A 69 -8.26 4.46 -3.74
N HIS A 70 -7.34 3.65 -4.28
CA HIS A 70 -7.48 3.15 -5.65
C HIS A 70 -8.72 2.28 -5.82
N ALA A 71 -8.96 1.32 -4.91
CA ALA A 71 -10.14 0.47 -4.93
C ALA A 71 -11.44 1.29 -4.82
N GLN A 72 -11.48 2.26 -3.90
CA GLN A 72 -12.63 3.14 -3.70
C GLN A 72 -12.97 3.93 -4.97
N TYR A 73 -11.98 4.56 -5.62
CA TYR A 73 -12.21 5.31 -6.85
C TYR A 73 -12.81 4.43 -7.96
N ARG A 74 -12.29 3.20 -8.11
CA ARG A 74 -12.78 2.26 -9.13
C ARG A 74 -14.21 1.81 -8.85
N LEU A 75 -14.57 1.58 -7.57
CA LEU A 75 -15.94 1.26 -7.15
C LEU A 75 -16.90 2.43 -7.42
N GLU A 76 -16.52 3.66 -7.07
CA GLU A 76 -17.31 4.87 -7.33
C GLU A 76 -17.54 5.11 -8.84
N ALA A 77 -16.59 4.71 -9.68
CA ALA A 77 -16.69 4.76 -11.14
C ALA A 77 -17.53 3.59 -11.74
N GLY A 78 -18.16 2.75 -10.91
CA GLY A 78 -18.96 1.61 -11.35
C GLY A 78 -18.16 0.37 -11.78
N GLY A 79 -16.85 0.34 -11.48
CA GLY A 79 -15.98 -0.81 -11.72
C GLY A 79 -15.92 -1.78 -10.53
N VAL A 80 -15.16 -2.87 -10.71
CA VAL A 80 -14.84 -3.84 -9.64
C VAL A 80 -13.33 -3.87 -9.45
N GLU A 81 -12.86 -3.73 -8.21
CA GLU A 81 -11.42 -3.70 -7.92
C GLU A 81 -11.05 -4.50 -6.66
N MET A 82 -11.16 -5.82 -6.75
CA MET A 82 -10.92 -6.71 -5.60
C MET A 82 -9.44 -6.80 -5.20
N GLY A 83 -8.52 -6.71 -6.17
CA GLY A 83 -7.09 -6.83 -5.88
C GLY A 83 -6.55 -5.73 -4.98
N HIS A 84 -6.88 -4.47 -5.27
CA HIS A 84 -6.44 -3.36 -4.42
C HIS A 84 -7.11 -3.37 -3.04
N ALA A 85 -8.39 -3.74 -2.94
CA ALA A 85 -9.06 -3.90 -1.65
C ALA A 85 -8.37 -4.99 -0.80
N ALA A 86 -8.14 -6.16 -1.38
CA ALA A 86 -7.49 -7.30 -0.72
C ALA A 86 -6.06 -6.98 -0.23
N ARG A 87 -5.29 -6.23 -1.03
CA ARG A 87 -3.95 -5.75 -0.65
C ARG A 87 -4.02 -4.79 0.53
N ALA A 88 -4.97 -3.84 0.50
CA ALA A 88 -5.17 -2.91 1.61
C ALA A 88 -5.49 -3.66 2.90
N ASP A 89 -6.40 -4.64 2.85
CA ASP A 89 -6.77 -5.46 4.01
C ASP A 89 -5.58 -6.23 4.57
N LEU A 90 -4.77 -6.86 3.70
CA LEU A 90 -3.57 -7.58 4.11
C LEU A 90 -2.55 -6.64 4.80
N LEU A 91 -2.31 -5.47 4.23
CA LEU A 91 -1.38 -4.48 4.78
C LEU A 91 -1.84 -3.93 6.13
N MET A 92 -3.15 -3.74 6.32
CA MET A 92 -3.72 -3.36 7.61
C MET A 92 -3.59 -4.48 8.65
N LYS A 93 -3.86 -5.75 8.26
CA LYS A 93 -3.66 -6.91 9.13
C LYS A 93 -2.19 -7.11 9.52
N ALA A 94 -1.25 -6.72 8.66
CA ALA A 94 0.18 -6.71 8.96
C ALA A 94 0.61 -5.58 9.91
N GLY A 95 -0.31 -4.72 10.38
CA GLY A 95 -0.01 -3.65 11.33
C GLY A 95 0.26 -2.29 10.69
N GLY A 96 -0.22 -2.05 9.46
CA GLY A 96 -0.18 -0.72 8.87
C GLY A 96 -0.89 0.31 9.74
N ASP A 97 -0.25 1.47 9.93
CA ASP A 97 -0.80 2.56 10.75
C ASP A 97 -2.10 3.11 10.11
N PRO A 98 -3.26 3.00 10.80
CA PRO A 98 -4.54 3.49 10.28
C PRO A 98 -4.57 4.98 9.99
N ALA A 99 -3.91 5.80 10.82
CA ALA A 99 -3.89 7.26 10.63
C ALA A 99 -3.08 7.62 9.37
N VAL A 100 -1.97 6.93 9.14
CA VAL A 100 -1.21 7.09 7.89
C VAL A 100 -2.01 6.58 6.69
N ALA A 101 -2.69 5.44 6.82
CA ALA A 101 -3.53 4.92 5.74
C ALA A 101 -4.59 5.93 5.29
N GLU A 102 -5.28 6.57 6.24
CA GLU A 102 -6.30 7.59 5.96
C GLU A 102 -5.71 8.78 5.18
N LEU A 103 -4.55 9.29 5.57
CA LEU A 103 -3.87 10.41 4.90
C LEU A 103 -3.51 10.12 3.44
N TRP A 104 -3.26 8.86 3.08
CA TRP A 104 -2.84 8.46 1.73
C TRP A 104 -3.99 7.96 0.84
N MET A 105 -5.22 7.88 1.34
CA MET A 105 -6.38 7.45 0.54
C MET A 105 -6.65 8.37 -0.64
N GLU A 106 -6.63 9.69 -0.45
CA GLU A 106 -6.90 10.63 -1.55
C GLU A 106 -5.84 10.56 -2.63
N GLU A 107 -4.57 10.37 -2.26
CA GLU A 107 -3.50 10.13 -3.23
C GLU A 107 -3.71 8.82 -4.00
N GLY A 108 -4.21 7.76 -3.34
CA GLY A 108 -4.62 6.52 -3.99
C GLY A 108 -5.70 6.75 -5.04
N ARG A 109 -6.74 7.54 -4.70
CA ARG A 109 -7.81 7.92 -5.63
C ARG A 109 -7.27 8.73 -6.80
N ARG A 110 -6.40 9.71 -6.54
CA ARG A 110 -5.75 10.54 -7.58
C ARG A 110 -4.97 9.70 -8.59
N ARG A 111 -4.26 8.66 -8.12
CA ARG A 111 -3.48 7.74 -8.99
C ARG A 111 -4.36 6.80 -9.81
N ALA A 112 -5.53 6.44 -9.30
CA ALA A 112 -6.49 5.58 -10.00
C ALA A 112 -7.26 6.33 -11.11
N ARG A 113 -7.30 7.66 -11.03
CA ARG A 113 -7.96 8.49 -12.04
C ARG A 113 -7.26 8.31 -13.39
N PRO A 114 -7.99 7.96 -14.47
CA PRO A 114 -7.40 7.87 -15.79
C PRO A 114 -6.86 9.25 -16.19
N VAL A 115 -5.61 9.28 -16.63
CA VAL A 115 -5.04 10.45 -17.28
C VAL A 115 -5.67 10.52 -18.66
N MET A 116 -6.65 11.39 -18.85
CA MET A 116 -7.17 11.64 -20.19
C MET A 116 -6.02 12.24 -21.01
N PRO A 117 -5.69 11.68 -22.19
CA PRO A 117 -4.73 12.32 -23.08
C PRO A 117 -5.26 13.69 -23.50
N PRO A 118 -4.38 14.67 -23.77
CA PRO A 118 -4.81 15.97 -24.29
C PRO A 118 -5.60 15.75 -25.58
N GLN A 119 -6.81 16.32 -25.64
CA GLN A 119 -7.59 16.35 -26.86
C GLN A 119 -6.94 17.38 -27.79
N HIS A 120 -6.34 16.90 -28.88
CA HIS A 120 -5.80 17.71 -29.97
C HIS A 120 -6.88 18.01 -31.01
#